data_AF-A0A955SNR9-F1
#
_entry.id   AF-A0A955SNR9-F1
#
_cell.length_a   1.000
_cell.length_b   1.000
_cell.length_c   1.000
_cell.angle_alpha   90.00
_cell.angle_beta   90.00
_cell.angle_gamma   90.00
#
_symmetry.space_group_name_H-M   'P 1'
#
loop_
_entity.id
_entity.type
_entity.pdbx_description
1 polymer ?
#
loop_
_entity_poly.entity_id
_entity_poly.type
_entity_poly.pdbx_seq_one_letter_code
_entity_poly.pdbx_strand_id
1 'polypeptide(L)'
;EIFSGLMTLAIYTDGGSTPGTELFSTVFTADLPMSGSANPGWVGAHGLNWALGPGTYWAAFEVRTGQTADFAMPNSPPNPLSGYAYKGSGSWNQQFSTTGWRVYSEVPEPTTMALLGAGAVGLIAKRRRVVC
;
A
#
# COMPACT_ATOMS: atom_id res chain seq x y z
N GLU A 1 6.45 -11.97 -21.29
CA GLU A 1 7.79 -11.44 -20.92
C GLU A 1 7.55 -10.27 -19.99
N ILE A 2 8.30 -10.10 -18.91
CA ILE A 2 8.03 -9.06 -17.89
C ILE A 2 8.75 -7.77 -18.31
N PHE A 3 8.03 -6.65 -18.43
CA PHE A 3 8.56 -5.37 -18.93
C PHE A 3 8.19 -4.17 -18.04
N SER A 4 9.15 -3.26 -17.86
CA SER A 4 8.91 -1.95 -17.25
C SER A 4 7.96 -1.12 -18.12
N GLY A 5 7.13 -0.28 -17.50
CA GLY A 5 6.20 0.55 -18.25
C GLY A 5 5.27 1.37 -17.37
N LEU A 6 4.39 2.14 -18.00
CA LEU A 6 3.36 2.87 -17.27
C LEU A 6 2.30 1.90 -16.74
N MET A 7 1.78 2.20 -15.56
CA MET A 7 0.69 1.49 -14.91
C MET A 7 -0.16 2.46 -14.10
N THR A 8 -1.44 2.11 -13.90
CA THR A 8 -2.32 2.75 -12.95
C THR A 8 -2.41 1.98 -11.63
N LEU A 9 -2.27 2.69 -10.51
CA LEU A 9 -2.78 2.26 -9.21
C LEU A 9 -4.11 2.97 -8.98
N ALA A 10 -5.16 2.21 -8.71
CA ALA A 10 -6.50 2.73 -8.47
C ALA A 10 -7.06 2.24 -7.13
N ILE A 11 -7.86 3.09 -6.50
CA ILE A 11 -8.65 2.78 -5.31
C ILE A 11 -10.12 2.82 -5.69
N TYR A 12 -10.86 1.78 -5.30
CA TYR A 12 -12.29 1.66 -5.52
C TYR A 12 -13.03 1.51 -4.20
N THR A 13 -14.31 1.90 -4.18
CA THR A 13 -15.23 1.54 -3.09
C THR A 13 -15.36 0.04 -2.97
N ASP A 14 -15.77 -0.43 -1.79
CA ASP A 14 -16.16 -1.82 -1.63
C ASP A 14 -17.44 -2.15 -2.43
N GLY A 15 -17.35 -3.13 -3.33
CA GLY A 15 -18.48 -3.74 -4.02
C GLY A 15 -18.81 -5.14 -3.48
N GLY A 16 -18.24 -5.51 -2.33
CA GLY A 16 -18.37 -6.81 -1.68
C GLY A 16 -17.41 -7.83 -2.27
N SER A 17 -17.81 -8.44 -3.37
CA SER A 17 -17.05 -9.53 -4.02
C SER A 17 -16.05 -9.05 -5.07
N THR A 18 -16.27 -7.84 -5.58
CA THR A 18 -15.46 -7.20 -6.60
C THR A 18 -15.38 -5.71 -6.32
N PRO A 19 -14.41 -4.98 -6.89
CA PRO A 19 -14.33 -3.53 -6.79
C PRO A 19 -15.63 -2.83 -7.25
N GLY A 20 -16.00 -1.76 -6.55
CA GLY A 20 -17.13 -0.89 -6.89
C GLY A 20 -16.72 0.29 -7.77
N THR A 21 -17.02 1.51 -7.34
CA THR A 21 -16.74 2.76 -8.06
C THR A 21 -15.31 3.24 -7.81
N GLU A 22 -14.63 3.70 -8.86
CA GLU A 22 -13.29 4.30 -8.72
C GLU A 22 -13.36 5.60 -7.92
N LEU A 23 -12.56 5.70 -6.86
CA LEU A 23 -12.42 6.88 -6.02
C LEU A 23 -11.18 7.70 -6.38
N PHE A 24 -10.11 7.00 -6.73
CA PHE A 24 -8.82 7.61 -7.01
C PHE A 24 -8.05 6.73 -7.98
N SER A 25 -7.27 7.35 -8.86
CA SER A 25 -6.23 6.68 -9.61
C SER A 25 -5.01 7.57 -9.82
N THR A 26 -3.86 6.93 -9.91
CA THR A 26 -2.60 7.59 -10.25
C THR A 26 -1.81 6.71 -11.21
N VAL A 27 -1.14 7.34 -12.16
CA VAL A 27 -0.24 6.67 -13.10
C VAL A 27 1.17 6.78 -12.57
N PHE A 28 1.90 5.66 -12.59
CA PHE A 28 3.30 5.61 -12.20
C PHE A 28 4.07 4.69 -13.17
N THR A 29 5.39 4.83 -13.20
CA THR A 29 6.26 3.94 -13.94
C THR A 29 6.58 2.73 -13.07
N ALA A 30 6.12 1.55 -13.46
CA ALA A 30 6.58 0.29 -12.91
C ALA A 30 7.98 0.02 -13.45
N ASP A 31 8.99 0.29 -12.62
CA ASP A 31 10.38 -0.02 -12.94
C ASP A 31 10.74 -1.41 -12.39
N LEU A 32 11.15 -2.30 -13.28
CA LEU A 32 11.74 -3.58 -12.90
C LEU A 32 13.25 -3.33 -12.73
N PRO A 33 13.85 -3.63 -11.58
CA PRO A 33 15.30 -3.64 -11.49
C PRO A 33 15.84 -4.68 -12.48
N MET A 34 16.37 -4.21 -13.61
CA MET A 34 16.90 -5.07 -14.66
C MET A 34 18.11 -5.85 -14.13
N SER A 35 18.06 -7.17 -14.34
CA SER A 35 19.15 -8.15 -14.30
C SER A 35 20.05 -8.19 -13.05
N GLY A 36 19.86 -9.23 -12.21
CA GLY A 36 20.87 -9.68 -11.25
C GLY A 36 20.38 -9.90 -9.82
N SER A 37 19.19 -9.41 -9.45
CA SER A 37 18.59 -9.75 -8.16
C SER A 37 17.70 -11.00 -8.31
N ALA A 38 17.82 -11.94 -7.37
CA ALA A 38 17.04 -13.18 -7.36
C ALA A 38 15.52 -12.98 -7.14
N ASN A 39 15.06 -11.73 -7.06
CA ASN A 39 13.66 -11.37 -6.95
C ASN A 39 13.49 -9.92 -7.46
N PRO A 40 13.25 -9.68 -8.76
CA PRO A 40 12.90 -8.36 -9.27
C PRO A 40 11.50 -8.00 -8.74
N GLY A 41 11.48 -7.44 -7.53
CA GLY A 41 10.27 -6.98 -6.88
C GLY A 41 10.00 -5.54 -7.25
N TRP A 42 8.86 -5.29 -7.88
CA TRP A 42 8.37 -3.94 -8.09
C TRP A 42 8.12 -3.24 -6.73
N VAL A 43 8.62 -2.01 -6.60
CA VAL A 43 8.30 -1.12 -5.48
C VAL A 43 7.21 -0.18 -5.94
N GLY A 44 6.08 -0.24 -5.22
CA GLY A 44 4.94 0.69 -5.21
C GLY A 44 5.11 2.07 -5.85
N ALA A 45 3.99 2.62 -6.34
CA ALA A 45 3.84 4.07 -6.30
C ALA A 45 4.05 4.57 -4.85
N HIS A 46 4.82 5.64 -4.70
CA HIS A 46 5.22 6.20 -3.41
C HIS A 46 4.76 7.65 -3.28
N GLY A 47 4.82 8.20 -2.06
CA GLY A 47 4.37 9.57 -1.77
C GLY A 47 2.86 9.78 -1.97
N LEU A 48 2.09 8.70 -1.91
CA LEU A 48 0.64 8.74 -2.09
C LEU A 48 0.00 9.27 -0.82
N ASN A 49 -0.80 10.33 -0.97
CA ASN A 49 -1.57 10.91 0.12
C ASN A 49 -3.06 10.72 -0.18
N TRP A 50 -3.66 9.69 0.42
CA TRP A 50 -5.08 9.39 0.25
C TRP A 50 -5.87 9.81 1.48
N ALA A 51 -6.77 10.76 1.32
CA ALA A 51 -7.76 11.11 2.34
C ALA A 51 -8.96 10.14 2.26
N LEU A 52 -8.75 8.90 2.68
CA LEU A 52 -9.83 7.91 2.78
C LEU A 52 -10.45 7.94 4.17
N GLY A 53 -11.78 8.02 4.22
CA GLY A 53 -12.52 7.82 5.47
C GLY A 53 -12.36 6.37 5.97
N PRO A 54 -12.63 6.09 7.26
CA PRO A 54 -12.64 4.72 7.77
C PRO A 54 -13.57 3.83 6.94
N GLY A 55 -13.07 2.68 6.50
CA GLY A 55 -13.85 1.76 5.67
C GLY A 55 -13.01 0.69 4.99
N THR A 56 -13.69 -0.12 4.17
CA THR A 56 -13.10 -1.14 3.31
C THR A 56 -13.02 -0.62 1.89
N TYR A 57 -11.88 -0.85 1.24
CA TYR A 57 -11.60 -0.39 -0.12
C TYR A 57 -10.88 -1.46 -0.91
N TRP A 58 -11.00 -1.40 -2.22
CA TRP A 58 -10.21 -2.21 -3.13
C TRP A 58 -9.06 -1.39 -3.68
N ALA A 59 -7.86 -1.97 -3.68
CA ALA A 59 -6.70 -1.45 -4.39
C ALA A 59 -6.46 -2.31 -5.64
N ALA A 60 -6.26 -1.66 -6.79
CA ALA A 60 -6.09 -2.33 -8.07
C ALA A 60 -4.85 -1.83 -8.80
N PHE A 61 -4.18 -2.76 -9.48
CA PHE A 61 -3.09 -2.52 -10.40
C PHE A 61 -3.57 -2.81 -11.80
N GLU A 62 -3.53 -1.79 -12.66
CA GLU A 62 -4.16 -1.85 -13.97
C GLU A 62 -3.23 -1.35 -15.05
N VAL A 63 -3.12 -2.13 -16.12
CA VAL A 63 -2.56 -1.69 -17.39
C VAL A 63 -3.72 -1.22 -18.25
N ARG A 64 -3.99 0.09 -18.22
CA ARG A 64 -5.08 0.71 -18.98
C ARG A 64 -4.67 0.93 -20.44
N THR A 65 -5.62 1.32 -21.28
CA THR A 65 -5.34 1.65 -22.69
C THR A 65 -4.22 2.70 -22.78
N GLY A 66 -3.18 2.39 -23.55
CA GLY A 66 -1.99 3.24 -23.71
C GLY A 66 -0.88 3.01 -22.69
N GLN A 67 -1.05 2.08 -21.75
CA GLN A 67 -0.04 1.65 -20.78
C GLN A 67 0.62 0.35 -21.24
N THR A 68 1.86 0.11 -20.80
CA THR A 68 2.73 -0.94 -21.37
C THR A 68 3.40 -1.84 -20.35
N ALA A 69 3.15 -1.64 -19.05
CA ALA A 69 3.72 -2.53 -18.04
C ALA A 69 3.19 -3.96 -18.20
N ASP A 70 4.07 -4.95 -18.07
CA ASP A 70 3.69 -6.37 -17.94
C ASP A 70 4.48 -6.95 -16.78
N PHE A 71 3.79 -7.52 -15.78
CA PHE A 71 4.46 -8.10 -14.63
C PHE A 71 3.63 -9.17 -13.91
N ALA A 72 4.33 -9.93 -13.09
CA ALA A 72 3.73 -10.82 -12.10
C ALA A 72 4.17 -10.37 -10.70
N MET A 73 3.26 -10.41 -9.73
CA MET A 73 3.64 -10.23 -8.33
C MET A 73 4.35 -11.50 -7.85
N PRO A 74 5.60 -11.40 -7.39
CA PRO A 74 6.34 -12.57 -6.93
C PRO A 74 5.88 -12.97 -5.53
N ASN A 75 5.77 -14.28 -5.30
CA ASN A 75 5.41 -14.91 -4.02
C ASN A 75 3.95 -14.69 -3.58
N SER A 76 3.49 -15.56 -2.69
CA SER A 76 2.21 -15.37 -2.01
C SER A 76 2.31 -14.26 -0.96
N PRO A 77 1.24 -13.47 -0.75
CA PRO A 77 1.23 -12.49 0.31
C PRO A 77 1.32 -13.15 1.69
N PRO A 78 2.05 -12.55 2.65
CA PRO A 78 2.21 -13.12 4.00
C PRO A 78 0.90 -13.15 4.79
N ASN A 79 -0.04 -12.25 4.46
CA ASN A 79 -1.38 -12.19 5.04
C ASN A 79 -2.39 -12.20 3.88
N PRO A 80 -2.78 -13.38 3.36
CA PRO A 80 -3.76 -13.46 2.29
C PRO A 80 -5.13 -12.98 2.75
N LEU A 81 -5.86 -12.31 1.86
CA LEU A 81 -7.25 -11.92 2.05
C LEU A 81 -8.17 -13.08 1.67
N SER A 82 -9.42 -13.01 2.14
CA SER A 82 -10.47 -13.99 1.80
C SER A 82 -11.02 -13.83 0.39
N GLY A 83 -10.74 -12.73 -0.31
CA GLY A 83 -11.23 -12.46 -1.65
C GLY A 83 -10.29 -11.59 -2.47
N TYR A 84 -10.20 -11.90 -3.76
CA TYR A 84 -9.46 -11.16 -4.76
C TYR A 84 -10.34 -10.94 -5.99
N ALA A 85 -9.93 -10.04 -6.88
CA ALA A 85 -10.60 -9.83 -8.14
C ALA A 85 -9.59 -9.48 -9.22
N TYR A 86 -9.89 -9.88 -10.46
CA TYR A 86 -9.20 -9.38 -11.66
C TYR A 86 -10.20 -8.76 -12.62
N LYS A 87 -9.70 -7.84 -13.45
CA LYS A 87 -10.46 -7.27 -14.55
C LYS A 87 -10.11 -7.98 -15.84
N GLY A 88 -11.06 -8.73 -16.39
CA GLY A 88 -10.95 -9.42 -17.67
C GLY A 88 -12.03 -8.92 -18.63
N SER A 89 -11.67 -8.63 -19.88
CA SER A 89 -12.62 -8.15 -20.92
C SER A 89 -13.49 -6.96 -20.46
N GLY A 90 -12.91 -6.05 -19.67
CA GLY A 90 -13.58 -4.85 -19.17
C GLY A 90 -14.42 -5.04 -17.89
N SER A 91 -14.65 -6.28 -17.44
CA SER A 91 -15.46 -6.59 -16.25
C SER A 91 -14.63 -7.15 -15.11
N TRP A 92 -15.03 -6.83 -13.87
CA TRP A 92 -14.45 -7.44 -12.68
C TRP A 92 -14.97 -8.86 -12.50
N ASN A 93 -14.08 -9.77 -12.17
CA ASN A 93 -14.38 -11.16 -11.86
C ASN A 93 -13.75 -11.50 -10.52
N GLN A 94 -14.44 -12.28 -9.71
CA GLN A 94 -13.86 -12.84 -8.48
C GLN A 94 -12.67 -13.74 -8.82
N GLN A 95 -11.67 -13.73 -7.94
CA GLN A 95 -10.47 -14.53 -8.05
C GLN A 95 -10.15 -15.17 -6.71
N PHE A 96 -9.67 -16.41 -6.79
CA PHE A 96 -9.30 -17.22 -5.63
C PHE A 96 -7.79 -17.42 -5.50
N SER A 97 -7.00 -17.00 -6.50
CA SER A 97 -5.55 -16.97 -6.34
C SER A 97 -5.14 -15.74 -5.55
N THR A 98 -4.15 -15.91 -4.70
CA THR A 98 -3.69 -14.85 -3.81
C THR A 98 -2.90 -13.80 -4.58
N THR A 99 -3.22 -12.54 -4.33
CA THR A 99 -2.46 -11.39 -4.80
C THR A 99 -2.32 -10.46 -3.62
N GLY A 100 -1.14 -9.96 -3.29
CA GLY A 100 -1.11 -9.04 -2.17
C GLY A 100 0.00 -8.05 -2.21
N TRP A 101 -0.18 -7.06 -1.36
CA TRP A 101 0.54 -5.82 -1.34
C TRP A 101 1.07 -5.60 0.06
N ARG A 102 2.19 -4.90 0.15
CA ARG A 102 2.73 -4.44 1.43
C ARG A 102 2.75 -2.93 1.39
N VAL A 103 1.99 -2.31 2.29
CA VAL A 103 2.07 -0.87 2.52
C VAL A 103 3.19 -0.61 3.49
N TYR A 104 4.15 0.21 3.08
CA TYR A 104 5.07 0.83 4.00
C TYR A 104 4.57 2.24 4.24
N SER A 105 4.01 2.47 5.42
CA SER A 105 3.84 3.82 5.95
C SER A 105 5.00 4.10 6.90
N GLU A 106 5.70 5.20 6.69
CA GLU A 106 6.45 5.81 7.79
C GLU A 106 5.41 6.27 8.81
N VAL A 107 5.16 5.46 9.84
CA VAL A 107 4.33 5.89 10.95
C VAL A 107 5.11 7.00 11.64
N PRO A 108 4.63 8.26 11.67
CA PRO A 108 5.29 9.30 12.45
C PRO A 108 5.42 8.77 13.87
N GLU A 109 6.63 8.80 14.45
CA GLU A 109 6.83 8.32 15.81
C GLU A 109 5.74 8.92 16.69
N PRO A 110 4.88 8.09 17.30
CA PRO A 110 3.67 8.61 17.91
C PRO A 110 4.07 9.57 19.02
N THR A 111 3.23 10.57 19.24
CA THR A 111 3.32 11.57 20.32
C THR A 111 3.67 10.97 21.68
N THR A 112 3.53 9.65 21.84
CA THR A 112 4.15 8.78 22.84
C THR A 112 5.63 9.08 23.14
N MET A 113 6.51 9.32 22.17
CA MET A 113 7.92 9.67 22.47
C MET A 113 8.01 11.07 23.11
N ALA A 114 7.20 12.02 22.64
CA ALA A 114 7.09 13.34 23.25
C ALA A 114 6.47 13.27 24.67
N LEU A 115 5.47 12.42 24.88
CA LEU A 115 4.84 12.15 26.18
C LEU A 115 5.78 11.43 27.15
N LEU A 116 6.53 10.44 26.68
CA LEU A 116 7.55 9.73 27.47
C LEU A 116 8.67 10.68 27.87
N GLY A 117 9.14 11.52 26.94
CA GLY A 117 10.11 12.57 27.19
C GLY A 117 9.60 13.60 28.21
N ALA A 118 8.38 14.12 28.01
CA ALA A 118 7.75 15.08 28.93
C ALA A 118 7.53 14.48 30.33
N GLY A 119 7.12 13.21 30.42
CA GLY A 119 6.95 12.49 31.68
C GLY A 119 8.27 12.29 32.43
N ALA A 120 9.35 11.92 31.72
CA ALA A 120 10.69 11.78 32.30
C ALA A 120 11.22 13.12 32.83
N VAL A 121 11.06 14.20 32.06
CA VAL A 121 11.43 15.56 32.49
C VAL A 121 10.63 15.98 33.72
N GLY A 122 9.32 15.70 33.74
CA GLY A 122 8.44 15.95 34.89
C GLY A 122 8.88 15.22 36.16
N LEU A 123 9.28 13.94 36.05
CA LEU A 123 9.80 13.15 37.17
C LEU A 123 11.15 13.67 37.69
N ILE A 124 12.05 14.07 36.80
CA ILE A 124 13.35 14.68 37.17
C ILE A 124 13.12 16.03 37.88
N ALA A 125 12.22 16.86 37.35
CA ALA A 125 11.86 18.14 37.95
C ALA A 125 11.19 17.96 39.33
N LYS A 126 10.32 16.96 39.49
CA LYS A 126 9.73 16.60 40.79
C LYS A 126 10.79 16.16 41.80
N ARG A 127 11.74 15.32 41.38
CA ARG A 127 12.79 14.80 42.27
C ARG A 127 13.73 15.88 42.79
N ARG A 128 13.98 16.95 42.00
CA ARG A 128 14.80 18.10 42.41
C ARG A 128 14.12 19.05 43.39
N ARG A 129 12.79 19.01 43.54
CA ARG A 129 12.05 19.85 44.51
C ARG A 129 11.95 19.24 45.92
N VAL A 130 12.27 17.96 46.09
CA VAL A 130 12.16 17.25 47.38
C VAL A 130 13.44 17.37 48.23
N VAL A 131 14.50 17.97 47.69
CA VAL A 131 15.75 18.24 48.42
C VAL A 131 15.76 19.70 48.86
N CYS A 132 15.06 20.02 49.95
CA CYS A 132 15.17 21.25 50.76
C CYS A 132 14.88 20.88 52.21
#